data_AF-A0A935MYP3-F1
#
_entry.id   AF-A0A935MYP3-F1
#
_cell.length_a   1.000
_cell.length_b   1.000
_cell.length_c   1.000
_cell.angle_alpha   90.00
_cell.angle_beta   90.00
_cell.angle_gamma   90.00
#
_symmetry.space_group_name_H-M   'P 1'
#
loop_
_entity.id
_entity.type
_entity.pdbx_description
1 polymer ?
#
loop_
_entity_poly.entity_id
_entity_poly.type
_entity_poly.pdbx_seq_one_letter_code
_entity_poly.pdbx_strand_id
1 'polypeptide(L)'
;MLKKIKLSSLIYPIILLILLLLLSCEHKTKTEENRINYKEQAAFDQSKDADIQRYNLELKKKDSKNRFPCDTIAVIEHIFNTYPAGTYLLELDRTTTYDIPKPALIYFTDKDGSKFVFSVVASSRAGERLIEPTNVIGYDQSFIDLDSTELGTPFLYLVLFECNGENLIKQWEAPIPSHGGFNSISLKKWIYNGTYYLENNFHYAQGVGHINYNYFLIDNIRNYPHLLMTYSGTSFRRTLANVNNDKFPDYYEHIYYNLNDRVYSRDSVAFKWSEKDTLYINTKNQKQTRRY
;
A
#
# COMPACT_ATOMS: atom_id res chain seq x y z
N MET A 1 17.61 38.89 -75.08
CA MET A 1 16.13 38.84 -75.03
C MET A 1 15.69 37.92 -73.88
N LEU A 2 15.34 38.48 -72.72
CA LEU A 2 14.74 37.69 -71.63
C LEU A 2 13.26 37.43 -71.94
N LYS A 3 12.88 36.17 -72.15
CA LYS A 3 11.47 35.77 -72.28
C LYS A 3 10.77 36.00 -70.94
N LYS A 4 9.78 36.90 -70.91
CA LYS A 4 8.85 37.06 -69.79
C LYS A 4 8.06 35.76 -69.63
N ILE A 5 8.41 34.96 -68.63
CA ILE A 5 7.61 33.78 -68.23
C ILE A 5 6.33 34.31 -67.58
N LYS A 6 5.17 33.97 -68.14
CA LYS A 6 3.87 34.36 -67.55
C LYS A 6 3.72 33.63 -66.22
N LEU A 7 3.34 34.33 -65.16
CA LEU A 7 3.14 33.75 -63.83
C LEU A 7 2.20 32.54 -63.84
N SER A 8 1.22 32.52 -64.76
CA SER A 8 0.30 31.40 -64.95
C SER A 8 0.96 30.10 -65.40
N SER A 9 2.14 30.14 -66.03
CA SER A 9 2.88 28.92 -66.42
C SER A 9 3.69 28.31 -65.27
N LEU A 10 3.84 29.02 -64.14
CA LEU A 10 4.46 28.47 -62.92
C LEU A 10 3.43 27.87 -61.94
N ILE A 11 2.15 28.19 -62.07
CA ILE A 11 1.11 27.71 -61.16
C ILE A 11 0.93 26.18 -61.27
N TYR A 12 0.86 25.66 -62.50
CA TYR A 12 0.69 24.23 -62.75
C TYR A 12 1.83 23.35 -62.21
N PRO A 13 3.13 23.66 -62.43
CA PRO A 13 4.20 22.85 -61.85
C PRO A 13 4.26 22.95 -60.31
N ILE A 14 3.87 24.08 -59.72
CA ILE A 14 3.81 24.23 -58.26
C ILE A 14 2.68 23.39 -57.66
N ILE A 15 1.49 23.37 -58.28
CA ILE A 15 0.37 22.53 -57.84
C ILE A 15 0.74 21.04 -57.96
N LEU A 16 1.42 20.65 -59.04
CA LEU A 16 1.89 19.28 -59.23
C LEU A 16 2.91 18.88 -58.15
N LEU A 17 3.83 19.78 -57.78
CA LEU A 17 4.80 19.57 -56.72
C LEU A 17 4.13 19.42 -55.35
N ILE A 18 3.10 20.22 -55.05
CA ILE A 18 2.32 20.11 -53.81
C ILE A 18 1.52 18.81 -53.75
N LEU A 19 0.94 18.36 -54.87
CA LEU A 19 0.26 17.06 -54.96
C LEU A 19 1.23 15.88 -54.76
N LEU A 20 2.43 15.96 -55.32
CA LEU A 20 3.48 14.96 -55.11
C LEU A 20 3.97 14.94 -53.65
N LEU A 21 4.07 16.10 -52.99
CA LEU A 21 4.40 16.19 -51.56
C LEU A 21 3.29 15.63 -50.67
N LEU A 22 2.01 15.83 -51.03
CA LEU A 22 0.87 15.23 -50.31
C LEU A 22 0.77 13.71 -50.49
N LEU A 23 1.17 13.18 -51.66
CA LEU A 23 1.25 11.74 -51.93
C LEU A 23 2.50 11.08 -51.34
N SER A 24 3.53 11.87 -50.99
CA SER A 24 4.76 11.43 -50.33
C SER A 24 4.63 11.32 -48.81
N CYS A 25 3.46 11.63 -48.23
CA CYS A 25 3.15 11.14 -46.89
C CYS A 25 2.97 9.62 -47.01
N GLU A 26 4.06 8.88 -46.81
CA GLU A 26 4.04 7.46 -46.53
C GLU A 26 2.93 7.22 -45.49
N HIS A 27 1.83 6.65 -45.97
CA HIS A 27 0.95 5.91 -45.10
C HIS A 27 1.84 4.79 -44.58
N LYS A 28 2.42 4.99 -43.37
CA LYS A 28 2.95 3.90 -42.57
C LYS A 28 1.78 2.93 -42.44
N THR A 29 1.71 1.98 -43.38
CA THR A 29 0.99 0.73 -43.22
C THR A 29 1.34 0.30 -41.83
N LYS A 30 0.30 0.26 -40.97
CA LYS A 30 0.38 -0.14 -39.57
C LYS A 30 1.41 -1.25 -39.50
N THR A 31 2.58 -0.88 -38.98
CA THR A 31 3.64 -1.81 -38.65
C THR A 31 2.94 -2.88 -37.84
N GLU A 32 3.18 -4.14 -38.23
CA GLU A 32 2.74 -5.34 -37.54
C GLU A 32 2.42 -5.01 -36.08
N GLU A 33 1.16 -5.19 -35.67
CA GLU A 33 0.84 -5.24 -34.25
C GLU A 33 1.82 -6.26 -33.69
N ASN A 34 2.89 -5.77 -33.06
CA ASN A 34 3.65 -6.52 -32.08
C ASN A 34 2.55 -6.98 -31.13
N ARG A 35 2.06 -8.20 -31.32
CA ARG A 35 1.16 -8.84 -30.37
C ARG A 35 2.00 -8.85 -29.10
N ILE A 36 1.75 -7.87 -28.24
CA ILE A 36 2.43 -7.74 -26.96
C ILE A 36 2.24 -9.11 -26.34
N ASN A 37 3.32 -9.87 -26.22
CA ASN A 37 3.23 -11.17 -25.60
C ASN A 37 3.01 -10.89 -24.11
N TYR A 38 1.75 -10.87 -23.70
CA TYR A 38 1.37 -10.54 -22.32
C TYR A 38 2.09 -11.45 -21.30
N LYS A 39 2.48 -12.67 -21.71
CA LYS A 39 3.26 -13.60 -20.87
C LYS A 39 4.73 -13.19 -20.67
N GLU A 40 5.25 -12.27 -21.46
CA GLU A 40 6.63 -11.77 -21.33
C GLU A 40 6.72 -10.48 -20.50
N GLN A 41 5.60 -9.94 -20.01
CA GLN A 41 5.59 -8.78 -19.12
C GLN A 41 6.13 -9.18 -17.73
N ALA A 42 6.81 -8.24 -17.05
CA ALA A 42 7.37 -8.47 -15.72
C ALA A 42 6.31 -9.00 -14.72
N ALA A 43 5.06 -8.57 -14.88
CA ALA A 43 3.94 -9.04 -14.05
C ALA A 43 3.68 -10.56 -14.12
N PHE A 44 4.14 -11.26 -15.16
CA PHE A 44 3.98 -12.72 -15.31
C PHE A 44 5.32 -13.48 -15.33
N ASP A 45 6.45 -12.77 -15.26
CA ASP A 45 7.80 -13.33 -15.29
C ASP A 45 8.59 -12.89 -14.05
N GLN A 46 8.69 -13.80 -13.08
CA GLN A 46 9.39 -13.58 -11.82
C GLN A 46 10.88 -13.24 -12.01
N SER A 47 11.52 -13.73 -13.07
CA SER A 47 12.93 -13.45 -13.31
C SER A 47 13.13 -12.01 -13.75
N LYS A 48 12.28 -11.52 -14.66
CA LYS A 48 12.30 -10.12 -15.11
C LYS A 48 11.95 -9.16 -13.99
N ASP A 49 10.94 -9.47 -13.18
CA ASP A 49 10.61 -8.67 -12.00
C ASP A 49 11.78 -8.60 -11.02
N ALA A 50 12.40 -9.75 -10.69
CA ALA A 50 13.56 -9.79 -9.81
C ALA A 50 14.75 -8.97 -10.35
N ASP A 51 14.98 -8.98 -11.66
CA ASP A 51 16.02 -8.18 -12.30
C ASP A 51 15.73 -6.68 -12.21
N ILE A 52 14.46 -6.26 -12.38
CA ILE A 52 14.03 -4.87 -12.19
C ILE A 52 14.23 -4.44 -10.73
N GLN A 53 13.80 -5.26 -9.77
CA GLN A 53 13.98 -4.99 -8.35
C GLN A 53 15.46 -4.86 -7.98
N ARG A 54 16.30 -5.78 -8.47
CA ARG A 54 17.75 -5.75 -8.24
C ARG A 54 18.38 -4.50 -8.85
N TYR A 55 18.03 -4.16 -10.08
CA TYR A 55 18.52 -2.94 -10.73
C TYR A 55 18.17 -1.68 -9.93
N ASN A 56 16.90 -1.55 -9.49
CA ASN A 56 16.45 -0.43 -8.67
C ASN A 56 17.16 -0.38 -7.31
N LEU A 57 17.41 -1.54 -6.69
CA LEU A 57 18.17 -1.63 -5.44
C LEU A 57 19.63 -1.15 -5.62
N GLU A 58 20.30 -1.56 -6.69
CA GLU A 58 21.68 -1.13 -6.99
C GLU A 58 21.77 0.38 -7.31
N LEU A 59 20.76 0.94 -7.97
CA LEU A 59 20.66 2.40 -8.12
C LEU A 59 20.51 3.10 -6.77
N LYS A 60 19.59 2.63 -5.91
CA LYS A 60 19.41 3.18 -4.55
C LYS A 60 20.69 3.10 -3.72
N LYS A 61 21.47 2.03 -3.85
CA LYS A 61 22.79 1.88 -3.20
C LYS A 61 23.79 2.94 -3.66
N LYS A 62 23.85 3.23 -4.97
CA LYS A 62 24.76 4.23 -5.54
C LYS A 62 24.41 5.67 -5.13
N ASP A 63 23.12 5.97 -5.05
CA ASP A 63 22.66 7.33 -4.73
C ASP A 63 22.69 7.64 -3.22
N SER A 64 22.81 6.61 -2.37
CA SER A 64 22.80 6.76 -0.92
C SER A 64 24.17 7.18 -0.37
N LYS A 65 24.20 8.33 0.30
CA LYS A 65 25.43 8.91 0.86
C LYS A 65 25.69 8.53 2.32
N ASN A 66 24.65 8.24 3.09
CA ASN A 66 24.72 8.01 4.54
C ASN A 66 24.07 6.67 4.89
N ARG A 67 24.85 5.59 4.78
CA ARG A 67 24.42 4.23 5.15
C ARG A 67 24.65 4.02 6.65
N PHE A 68 23.75 3.28 7.29
CA PHE A 68 23.94 2.80 8.66
C PHE A 68 23.42 1.36 8.79
N PRO A 69 23.82 0.59 9.82
CA PRO A 69 23.38 -0.78 9.96
C PRO A 69 21.85 -0.89 10.02
N CYS A 70 21.29 -1.84 9.27
CA CYS A 70 19.84 -2.06 9.15
C CYS A 70 19.05 -0.85 8.63
N ASP A 71 19.68 0.02 7.82
CA ASP A 71 18.98 1.09 7.13
C ASP A 71 17.96 0.60 6.10
N THR A 72 17.25 1.54 5.49
CA THR A 72 16.17 1.27 4.54
C THR A 72 16.62 0.36 3.39
N ILE A 73 17.85 0.56 2.91
CA ILE A 73 18.39 -0.23 1.80
C ILE A 73 18.68 -1.66 2.27
N ALA A 74 19.24 -1.83 3.48
CA ALA A 74 19.42 -3.15 4.07
C ALA A 74 18.09 -3.88 4.26
N VAL A 75 17.01 -3.19 4.63
CA VAL A 75 15.67 -3.78 4.74
C VAL A 75 15.14 -4.23 3.39
N ILE A 76 15.24 -3.38 2.36
CA ILE A 76 14.82 -3.73 0.99
C ILE A 76 15.60 -4.95 0.49
N GLU A 77 16.92 -4.95 0.68
CA GLU A 77 17.80 -6.05 0.30
C GLU A 77 17.49 -7.34 1.05
N HIS A 78 17.22 -7.25 2.35
CA HIS A 78 16.83 -8.40 3.16
C HIS A 78 15.51 -8.99 2.67
N ILE A 79 14.49 -8.17 2.42
CA ILE A 79 13.20 -8.63 1.87
C ILE A 79 13.42 -9.31 0.51
N PHE A 80 14.13 -8.66 -0.40
CA PHE A 80 14.41 -9.21 -1.73
C PHE A 80 15.13 -10.58 -1.69
N ASN A 81 16.07 -10.76 -0.77
CA ASN A 81 16.87 -11.98 -0.68
C ASN A 81 16.19 -13.13 0.09
N THR A 82 15.22 -12.83 0.97
CA THR A 82 14.67 -13.82 1.91
C THR A 82 13.18 -14.13 1.69
N TYR A 83 12.43 -13.22 1.08
CA TYR A 83 11.01 -13.41 0.81
C TYR A 83 10.77 -14.02 -0.57
N PRO A 84 9.61 -14.67 -0.79
CA PRO A 84 9.23 -15.15 -2.11
C PRO A 84 9.20 -14.02 -3.15
N ALA A 85 9.49 -14.36 -4.41
CA ALA A 85 9.38 -13.45 -5.54
C ALA A 85 7.98 -12.81 -5.60
N GLY A 86 7.92 -11.54 -5.99
CA GLY A 86 6.67 -10.77 -5.93
C GLY A 86 6.32 -10.20 -4.56
N THR A 87 7.31 -10.12 -3.66
CA THR A 87 7.19 -9.44 -2.37
C THR A 87 7.90 -8.09 -2.42
N TYR A 88 7.23 -7.04 -1.96
CA TYR A 88 7.70 -5.67 -2.06
C TYR A 88 7.55 -4.96 -0.72
N LEU A 89 8.54 -4.13 -0.36
CA LEU A 89 8.39 -3.13 0.68
C LEU A 89 7.46 -2.03 0.15
N LEU A 90 6.38 -1.74 0.87
CA LEU A 90 5.46 -0.67 0.46
C LEU A 90 6.03 0.72 0.71
N GLU A 91 5.47 1.67 -0.01
CA GLU A 91 5.69 3.09 0.17
C GLU A 91 4.42 3.73 0.74
N LEU A 92 4.59 4.83 1.46
CA LEU A 92 3.47 5.66 1.93
C LEU A 92 2.78 6.30 0.72
N ASP A 93 1.47 6.50 0.83
CA ASP A 93 0.72 7.25 -0.16
C ASP A 93 1.23 8.68 -0.27
N ARG A 94 1.18 9.22 -1.49
CA ARG A 94 1.69 10.56 -1.78
C ARG A 94 0.66 11.57 -1.30
N THR A 95 1.09 12.47 -0.42
CA THR A 95 0.26 13.61 -0.02
C THR A 95 0.08 14.63 -1.14
N THR A 96 1.05 14.76 -2.03
CA THR A 96 1.02 15.65 -3.19
C THR A 96 1.68 15.01 -4.41
N THR A 97 1.39 15.53 -5.61
CA THR A 97 1.95 15.02 -6.88
C THR A 97 3.48 15.08 -6.94
N TYR A 98 4.10 15.99 -6.19
CA TYR A 98 5.56 16.20 -6.19
C TYR A 98 6.28 15.51 -5.02
N ASP A 99 5.54 14.87 -4.11
CA ASP A 99 6.16 14.19 -2.98
C ASP A 99 6.90 12.94 -3.45
N ILE A 100 8.14 12.82 -2.97
CA ILE A 100 8.93 11.60 -3.13
C ILE A 100 8.33 10.55 -2.18
N PRO A 101 7.87 9.39 -2.70
CA PRO A 101 7.36 8.31 -1.87
C PRO A 101 8.37 7.90 -0.81
N LYS A 102 7.90 7.75 0.42
CA LYS A 102 8.72 7.29 1.53
C LYS A 102 8.44 5.82 1.77
N PRO A 103 9.45 4.99 2.06
CA PRO A 103 9.22 3.60 2.41
C PRO A 103 8.39 3.50 3.71
N ALA A 104 7.50 2.51 3.79
CA ALA A 104 6.66 2.24 4.94
C ALA A 104 7.46 1.57 6.07
N LEU A 105 8.41 2.31 6.64
CA LEU A 105 9.31 1.87 7.70
C LEU A 105 9.20 2.76 8.95
N ILE A 106 9.28 2.13 10.12
CA ILE A 106 9.44 2.83 11.40
C ILE A 106 10.60 2.21 12.15
N TYR A 107 11.62 3.03 12.41
CA TYR A 107 12.73 2.67 13.29
C TYR A 107 12.31 2.89 14.74
N PHE A 108 12.57 1.90 15.58
CA PHE A 108 12.26 1.94 17.00
C PHE A 108 13.47 1.47 17.82
N THR A 109 13.72 2.12 18.95
CA THR A 109 14.74 1.68 19.92
C THR A 109 14.03 1.39 21.22
N ASP A 110 14.13 0.16 21.68
CA ASP A 110 13.53 -0.25 22.95
C ASP A 110 14.39 0.20 24.14
N LYS A 111 13.84 0.09 25.35
CA LYS A 111 14.45 0.58 26.59
C LYS A 111 15.78 -0.09 26.92
N ASP A 112 15.99 -1.32 26.45
CA ASP A 112 17.24 -2.09 26.58
C ASP A 112 18.31 -1.66 25.56
N GLY A 113 17.97 -0.75 24.63
CA GLY A 113 18.84 -0.29 23.55
C GLY A 113 18.77 -1.16 22.28
N SER A 114 17.97 -2.24 22.28
CA SER A 114 17.73 -3.03 21.08
C SER A 114 17.03 -2.19 20.01
N LYS A 115 17.48 -2.34 18.76
CA LYS A 115 16.97 -1.60 17.62
C LYS A 115 16.07 -2.48 16.77
N PHE A 116 14.94 -1.93 16.40
CA PHE A 116 13.91 -2.61 15.65
C PHE A 116 13.49 -1.78 14.43
N VAL A 117 13.00 -2.47 13.41
CA VAL A 117 12.40 -1.85 12.23
C VAL A 117 11.06 -2.52 11.97
N PHE A 118 9.99 -1.74 12.06
CA PHE A 118 8.68 -2.13 11.56
C PHE A 118 8.61 -1.83 10.07
N SER A 119 8.10 -2.77 9.27
CA SER A 119 7.94 -2.60 7.83
C SER A 119 6.60 -3.12 7.35
N VAL A 120 5.97 -2.41 6.42
CA VAL A 120 4.79 -2.92 5.70
C VAL A 120 5.23 -3.52 4.37
N VAL A 121 4.93 -4.78 4.16
CA VAL A 121 5.24 -5.50 2.92
C VAL A 121 3.97 -5.99 2.25
N ALA A 122 3.97 -6.03 0.92
CA ALA A 122 2.92 -6.67 0.14
C ALA A 122 3.52 -7.81 -0.67
N SER A 123 2.86 -8.96 -0.65
CA SER A 123 3.25 -10.14 -1.40
C SER A 123 2.16 -10.54 -2.37
N SER A 124 2.58 -10.96 -3.55
CA SER A 124 1.67 -11.50 -4.58
C SER A 124 1.25 -12.91 -4.21
N ARG A 125 0.00 -13.28 -4.51
CA ARG A 125 -0.44 -14.66 -4.39
C ARG A 125 0.41 -15.59 -5.27
N ALA A 126 0.91 -16.68 -4.69
CA ALA A 126 1.72 -17.65 -5.41
C ALA A 126 0.96 -18.26 -6.60
N GLY A 127 1.60 -18.28 -7.77
CA GLY A 127 1.03 -18.82 -9.00
C GLY A 127 0.11 -17.86 -9.76
N GLU A 128 -0.13 -16.65 -9.24
CA GLU A 128 -0.89 -15.60 -9.93
C GLU A 128 0.05 -14.53 -10.51
N ARG A 129 -0.54 -13.55 -11.20
CA ARG A 129 0.15 -12.33 -11.65
C ARG A 129 0.78 -11.62 -10.45
N LEU A 130 2.01 -11.16 -10.62
CA LEU A 130 2.67 -10.31 -9.64
C LEU A 130 1.95 -8.98 -9.49
N ILE A 131 1.80 -8.52 -8.25
CA ILE A 131 1.25 -7.21 -7.97
C ILE A 131 2.28 -6.13 -8.30
N GLU A 132 1.79 -4.94 -8.61
CA GLU A 132 2.61 -3.73 -8.64
C GLU A 132 2.30 -2.95 -7.35
N PRO A 133 3.31 -2.47 -6.59
CA PRO A 133 3.07 -1.72 -5.35
C PRO A 133 2.15 -0.51 -5.52
N THR A 134 2.17 0.12 -6.68
CA THR A 134 1.28 1.25 -7.02
C THR A 134 -0.20 0.87 -7.08
N ASN A 135 -0.52 -0.41 -7.26
CA ASN A 135 -1.89 -0.91 -7.35
C ASN A 135 -2.48 -1.28 -5.97
N VAL A 136 -1.72 -1.09 -4.88
CA VAL A 136 -2.19 -1.33 -3.51
C VAL A 136 -2.13 -0.08 -2.63
N ILE A 137 -1.47 0.98 -3.10
CA ILE A 137 -1.24 2.23 -2.36
C ILE A 137 -2.19 3.32 -2.87
N GLY A 138 -2.80 4.05 -1.94
CA GLY A 138 -3.57 5.26 -2.23
C GLY A 138 -5.06 5.04 -2.45
N TYR A 139 -5.80 6.16 -2.48
CA TYR A 139 -7.27 6.15 -2.43
C TYR A 139 -7.93 5.33 -3.53
N ASP A 140 -7.47 5.48 -4.78
CA ASP A 140 -8.04 4.78 -5.94
C ASP A 140 -7.89 3.25 -5.81
N GLN A 141 -6.83 2.80 -5.14
CA GLN A 141 -6.58 1.37 -4.92
C GLN A 141 -7.42 0.79 -3.78
N SER A 142 -8.18 1.60 -3.04
CA SER A 142 -9.15 1.09 -2.06
C SER A 142 -10.40 0.48 -2.70
N PHE A 143 -10.56 0.61 -4.02
CA PHE A 143 -11.60 -0.08 -4.79
C PHE A 143 -11.17 -1.48 -5.26
N ILE A 144 -9.97 -1.95 -4.93
CA ILE A 144 -9.42 -3.22 -5.43
C ILE A 144 -10.32 -4.44 -5.17
N ASP A 145 -11.12 -4.43 -4.09
CA ASP A 145 -12.06 -5.51 -3.78
C ASP A 145 -13.27 -5.55 -4.72
N LEU A 146 -13.52 -4.48 -5.47
CA LEU A 146 -14.59 -4.37 -6.47
C LEU A 146 -14.08 -4.63 -7.89
N ASP A 147 -12.78 -4.47 -8.12
CA ASP A 147 -12.16 -4.69 -9.42
C ASP A 147 -11.76 -6.17 -9.59
N SER A 148 -11.76 -6.64 -10.84
CA SER A 148 -11.32 -8.00 -11.15
C SER A 148 -9.85 -8.17 -10.73
N THR A 149 -9.50 -9.36 -10.22
CA THR A 149 -8.14 -9.75 -9.76
C THR A 149 -7.09 -9.77 -10.88
N GLU A 150 -7.36 -9.11 -12.01
CA GLU A 150 -6.50 -9.02 -13.19
C GLU A 150 -5.16 -8.35 -12.89
N LEU A 151 -5.09 -7.52 -11.83
CA LEU A 151 -3.87 -6.86 -11.37
C LEU A 151 -3.06 -7.69 -10.35
N GLY A 152 -3.47 -8.94 -10.11
CA GLY A 152 -2.88 -9.82 -9.10
C GLY A 152 -3.52 -9.62 -7.72
N THR A 153 -3.51 -10.67 -6.91
CA THR A 153 -4.08 -10.64 -5.55
C THR A 153 -2.99 -10.28 -4.53
N PRO A 154 -3.08 -9.12 -3.85
CA PRO A 154 -2.11 -8.71 -2.84
C PRO A 154 -2.43 -9.26 -1.45
N PHE A 155 -1.38 -9.66 -0.73
CA PHE A 155 -1.44 -9.92 0.71
C PHE A 155 -0.51 -8.96 1.44
N LEU A 156 -1.07 -8.16 2.34
CA LEU A 156 -0.32 -7.18 3.12
C LEU A 156 0.08 -7.74 4.49
N TYR A 157 1.28 -7.39 4.94
CA TYR A 157 1.81 -7.80 6.24
C TYR A 157 2.55 -6.65 6.93
N LEU A 158 2.37 -6.54 8.24
CA LEU A 158 3.25 -5.81 9.13
C LEU A 158 4.33 -6.76 9.64
N VAL A 159 5.59 -6.42 9.42
CA VAL A 159 6.74 -7.24 9.82
C VAL A 159 7.59 -6.48 10.83
N LEU A 160 8.09 -7.19 11.84
CA LEU A 160 9.11 -6.69 12.75
C LEU A 160 10.43 -7.37 12.48
N PHE A 161 11.45 -6.56 12.20
CA PHE A 161 12.85 -6.99 12.21
C PHE A 161 13.58 -6.44 13.43
N GLU A 162 14.38 -7.28 14.07
CA GLU A 162 15.39 -6.88 15.05
C GLU A 162 16.73 -6.69 14.35
N CYS A 163 17.38 -5.56 14.61
CA CYS A 163 18.71 -5.26 14.09
C CYS A 163 19.77 -5.72 15.09
N ASN A 164 20.54 -6.75 14.71
CA ASN A 164 21.66 -7.25 15.48
C ASN A 164 22.97 -7.02 14.70
N GLY A 165 23.66 -5.93 15.03
CA GLY A 165 24.79 -5.45 14.24
C GLY A 165 24.33 -5.03 12.85
N GLU A 166 24.78 -5.73 11.81
CA GLU A 166 24.37 -5.51 10.41
C GLU A 166 23.28 -6.48 9.94
N ASN A 167 22.87 -7.43 10.79
CA ASN A 167 21.90 -8.45 10.44
C ASN A 167 20.48 -8.04 10.83
N LEU A 168 19.54 -8.28 9.92
CA LEU A 168 18.11 -8.19 10.18
C LEU A 168 17.57 -9.58 10.52
N ILE A 169 16.94 -9.71 11.69
CA ILE A 169 16.33 -10.96 12.16
C ILE A 169 14.83 -10.73 12.28
N LYS A 170 14.03 -11.47 11.50
CA LYS A 170 12.56 -11.42 11.59
C LYS A 170 12.10 -11.95 12.95
N GLN A 171 11.37 -11.13 13.69
CA GLN A 171 10.76 -11.52 14.97
C GLN A 171 9.37 -12.10 14.73
N TRP A 172 8.54 -11.37 13.99
CA TRP A 172 7.19 -11.79 13.62
C TRP A 172 6.71 -11.08 12.36
N GLU A 173 5.64 -11.63 11.79
CA GLU A 173 4.97 -11.16 10.58
C GLU A 173 3.47 -11.32 10.81
N ALA A 174 2.74 -10.21 10.85
CA ALA A 174 1.31 -10.17 11.12
C ALA A 174 0.56 -9.76 9.84
N PRO A 175 -0.47 -10.50 9.41
CA PRO A 175 -1.25 -10.13 8.24
C PRO A 175 -2.04 -8.86 8.52
N ILE A 176 -2.16 -8.01 7.51
CA ILE A 176 -3.05 -6.86 7.46
C ILE A 176 -4.28 -7.27 6.67
N PRO A 177 -5.48 -7.37 7.29
CA PRO A 177 -6.72 -7.81 6.64
C PRO A 177 -7.31 -6.81 5.63
N SER A 178 -6.50 -6.37 4.67
CA SER A 178 -6.85 -5.48 3.56
C SER A 178 -6.07 -5.92 2.32
N HIS A 179 -6.60 -5.58 1.14
CA HIS A 179 -5.96 -5.85 -0.14
C HIS A 179 -5.44 -4.56 -0.82
N GLY A 180 -5.87 -3.38 -0.40
CA GLY A 180 -5.48 -2.14 -1.06
C GLY A 180 -5.96 -0.90 -0.34
N GLY A 181 -5.56 0.26 -0.85
CA GLY A 181 -5.84 1.53 -0.20
C GLY A 181 -4.82 1.90 0.87
N PHE A 182 -3.65 1.26 0.92
CA PHE A 182 -2.64 1.59 1.92
C PHE A 182 -2.27 3.07 1.85
N ASN A 183 -2.33 3.76 2.98
CA ASN A 183 -2.02 5.18 3.08
C ASN A 183 -0.73 5.40 3.87
N SER A 184 -0.72 4.97 5.14
CA SER A 184 0.42 5.23 6.00
C SER A 184 0.57 4.24 7.15
N ILE A 185 1.77 4.23 7.74
CA ILE A 185 2.05 3.56 9.01
C ILE A 185 2.51 4.60 10.04
N SER A 186 2.05 4.46 11.29
CA SER A 186 2.49 5.31 12.39
C SER A 186 2.65 4.52 13.69
N LEU A 187 3.64 4.91 14.50
CA LEU A 187 3.81 4.40 15.86
C LEU A 187 3.09 5.34 16.82
N LYS A 188 2.13 4.79 17.56
CA LYS A 188 1.32 5.51 18.53
C LYS A 188 1.45 4.89 19.90
N LYS A 189 1.05 5.67 20.91
CA LYS A 189 1.04 5.26 22.30
C LYS A 189 -0.39 5.32 22.80
N TRP A 190 -0.89 4.23 23.37
CA TRP A 190 -2.22 4.18 23.94
C TRP A 190 -2.28 5.01 25.21
N ILE A 191 -3.19 5.99 25.25
CA ILE A 191 -3.27 6.99 26.32
C ILE A 191 -3.53 6.34 27.69
N TYR A 192 -4.25 5.22 27.74
CA TYR A 192 -4.65 4.59 28.99
C TYR A 192 -3.46 4.07 29.82
N ASN A 193 -2.63 3.22 29.25
CA ASN A 193 -1.53 2.53 29.96
C ASN A 193 -0.16 2.78 29.34
N GLY A 194 -0.08 3.54 28.25
CA GLY A 194 1.15 3.85 27.56
C GLY A 194 1.69 2.74 26.66
N THR A 195 0.91 1.69 26.37
CA THR A 195 1.31 0.62 25.45
C THR A 195 1.50 1.18 24.03
N TYR A 196 2.62 0.84 23.40
CA TYR A 196 2.85 1.20 21.99
C TYR A 196 2.02 0.33 21.06
N TYR A 197 1.57 0.92 19.96
CA TYR A 197 0.91 0.19 18.89
C TYR A 197 1.24 0.79 17.52
N LEU A 198 1.24 -0.05 16.50
CA LEU A 198 1.45 0.37 15.11
C LEU A 198 0.08 0.53 14.46
N GLU A 199 -0.24 1.74 14.02
CA GLU A 199 -1.44 2.03 13.25
C GLU A 199 -1.09 1.99 11.76
N ASN A 200 -1.66 1.02 11.04
CA ASN A 200 -1.62 0.98 9.59
C ASN A 200 -2.95 1.55 9.06
N ASN A 201 -2.88 2.72 8.45
CA ASN A 201 -4.02 3.45 7.92
C ASN A 201 -4.25 3.10 6.45
N PHE A 202 -5.51 2.87 6.12
CA PHE A 202 -5.99 2.57 4.79
C PHE A 202 -7.14 3.51 4.43
N HIS A 203 -7.14 3.99 3.20
CA HIS A 203 -8.29 4.61 2.59
C HIS A 203 -9.42 3.59 2.46
N TYR A 204 -10.65 4.03 2.64
CA TYR A 204 -11.83 3.21 2.44
C TYR A 204 -12.86 4.00 1.63
N ALA A 205 -12.67 4.02 0.31
CA ALA A 205 -13.50 4.81 -0.59
C ALA A 205 -14.95 4.32 -0.62
N GLN A 206 -15.19 3.00 -0.52
CA GLN A 206 -16.55 2.44 -0.51
C GLN A 206 -17.43 3.04 0.59
N GLY A 207 -16.87 3.25 1.78
CA GLY A 207 -17.56 3.87 2.92
C GLY A 207 -17.28 5.36 3.10
N VAL A 208 -16.51 5.97 2.21
CA VAL A 208 -16.02 7.35 2.31
C VAL A 208 -15.39 7.60 3.69
N GLY A 209 -14.22 7.00 3.91
CA GLY A 209 -13.55 7.06 5.20
C GLY A 209 -12.19 6.41 5.20
N HIS A 210 -11.79 5.92 6.37
CA HIS A 210 -10.54 5.18 6.58
C HIS A 210 -10.72 4.02 7.55
N ILE A 211 -9.87 3.01 7.37
CA ILE A 211 -9.71 1.86 8.25
C ILE A 211 -8.29 1.88 8.82
N ASN A 212 -8.19 1.64 10.12
CA ASN A 212 -6.93 1.57 10.84
C ASN A 212 -6.79 0.18 11.45
N TYR A 213 -5.76 -0.55 11.05
CA TYR A 213 -5.35 -1.80 11.69
C TYR A 213 -4.29 -1.50 12.73
N ASN A 214 -4.67 -1.57 14.00
CA ASN A 214 -3.83 -1.20 15.14
C ASN A 214 -3.23 -2.44 15.79
N TYR A 215 -1.90 -2.56 15.80
CA TYR A 215 -1.16 -3.70 16.32
C TYR A 215 -0.51 -3.34 17.66
N PHE A 216 -1.13 -3.75 18.77
CA PHE A 216 -0.72 -3.42 20.14
C PHE A 216 0.36 -4.37 20.65
N LEU A 217 1.45 -3.80 21.17
CA LEU A 217 2.59 -4.51 21.74
C LEU A 217 2.35 -4.81 23.23
N ILE A 218 1.32 -5.59 23.53
CA ILE A 218 0.84 -5.85 24.91
C ILE A 218 1.86 -6.69 25.70
N ASP A 219 2.36 -7.76 25.09
CA ASP A 219 3.15 -8.79 25.77
C ASP A 219 4.63 -8.75 25.36
N ASN A 220 5.25 -7.56 25.20
CA ASN A 220 6.61 -7.32 24.65
C ASN A 220 6.65 -7.14 23.12
N ILE A 221 7.57 -6.31 22.64
CA ILE A 221 7.77 -6.02 21.21
C ILE A 221 8.14 -7.26 20.38
N ARG A 222 8.86 -8.22 20.95
CA ARG A 222 9.25 -9.46 20.27
C ARG A 222 8.11 -10.47 20.16
N ASN A 223 7.03 -10.29 20.92
CA ASN A 223 5.85 -11.16 20.84
C ASN A 223 4.87 -10.65 19.79
N TYR A 224 4.06 -11.57 19.30
CA TYR A 224 3.07 -11.27 18.26
C TYR A 224 2.07 -10.22 18.76
N PRO A 225 1.81 -9.15 17.99
CA PRO A 225 0.97 -8.04 18.44
C PRO A 225 -0.52 -8.40 18.45
N HIS A 226 -1.27 -7.73 19.33
CA HIS A 226 -2.72 -7.84 19.36
C HIS A 226 -3.37 -6.88 18.36
N LEU A 227 -4.16 -7.39 17.43
CA LEU A 227 -4.84 -6.59 16.42
C LEU A 227 -6.18 -6.04 16.94
N LEU A 228 -6.37 -4.74 16.74
CA LEU A 228 -7.69 -4.09 16.82
C LEU A 228 -7.91 -3.23 15.59
N MET A 229 -8.93 -3.56 14.80
CA MET A 229 -9.41 -2.70 13.73
C MET A 229 -10.27 -1.57 14.29
N THR A 230 -9.96 -0.32 13.94
CA THR A 230 -10.81 0.86 14.12
C THR A 230 -11.12 1.47 12.75
N TYR A 231 -12.20 2.24 12.64
CA TYR A 231 -12.57 2.86 11.37
C TYR A 231 -13.39 4.12 11.60
N SER A 232 -13.41 4.99 10.60
CA SER A 232 -14.24 6.19 10.61
C SER A 232 -14.66 6.51 9.19
N GLY A 233 -15.96 6.68 8.98
CA GLY A 233 -16.55 7.17 7.75
C GLY A 233 -17.82 7.97 8.02
N THR A 234 -18.62 8.16 6.98
CA THR A 234 -19.82 9.03 7.06
C THR A 234 -20.88 8.52 8.03
N SER A 235 -21.11 7.20 8.06
CA SER A 235 -22.21 6.56 8.81
C SER A 235 -21.77 5.37 9.67
N PHE A 236 -20.47 5.22 9.89
CA PHE A 236 -19.91 4.17 10.72
C PHE A 236 -18.64 4.69 11.40
N ARG A 237 -18.46 4.29 12.67
CA ARG A 237 -17.28 4.66 13.44
C ARG A 237 -17.02 3.63 14.52
N ARG A 238 -15.75 3.28 14.68
CA ARG A 238 -15.24 2.48 15.78
C ARG A 238 -14.05 3.17 16.40
N THR A 239 -14.11 3.44 17.69
CA THR A 239 -13.06 4.17 18.41
C THR A 239 -12.45 3.31 19.49
N LEU A 240 -11.11 3.30 19.55
CA LEU A 240 -10.35 2.72 20.65
C LEU A 240 -10.83 3.23 22.01
N ALA A 241 -10.94 2.33 22.98
CA ALA A 241 -11.43 2.61 24.32
C ALA A 241 -10.72 1.72 25.34
N ASN A 242 -10.86 2.09 26.61
CA ASN A 242 -10.61 1.21 27.74
C ASN A 242 -11.94 1.07 28.51
N VAL A 243 -12.50 -0.14 28.57
CA VAL A 243 -13.83 -0.37 29.17
C VAL A 243 -13.72 -1.07 30.52
N ASN A 244 -12.76 -2.00 30.68
CA ASN A 244 -12.65 -2.85 31.87
C ASN A 244 -11.29 -2.75 32.59
N ASN A 245 -10.41 -1.83 32.19
CA ASN A 245 -9.09 -1.60 32.75
C ASN A 245 -8.11 -2.78 32.61
N ASP A 246 -8.35 -3.72 31.70
CA ASP A 246 -7.38 -4.78 31.42
C ASP A 246 -6.24 -4.31 30.49
N LYS A 247 -5.37 -5.24 30.09
CA LYS A 247 -4.22 -4.93 29.24
C LYS A 247 -4.55 -4.84 27.75
N PHE A 248 -5.74 -5.28 27.34
CA PHE A 248 -6.17 -5.36 25.95
C PHE A 248 -6.94 -4.11 25.53
N PRO A 249 -6.78 -3.68 24.27
CA PRO A 249 -7.51 -2.54 23.75
C PRO A 249 -8.97 -2.92 23.51
N ASP A 250 -9.89 -2.13 24.04
CA ASP A 250 -11.32 -2.24 23.79
C ASP A 250 -11.77 -1.23 22.73
N TYR A 251 -13.05 -1.24 22.38
CA TYR A 251 -13.60 -0.20 21.51
C TYR A 251 -15.06 0.13 21.76
N TYR A 252 -15.45 1.31 21.32
CA TYR A 252 -16.85 1.69 21.11
C TYR A 252 -17.20 1.59 19.63
N GLU A 253 -18.29 0.88 19.33
CA GLU A 253 -18.94 0.90 18.02
C GLU A 253 -20.10 1.89 18.07
N HIS A 254 -20.04 2.92 17.22
CA HIS A 254 -21.02 4.01 17.20
C HIS A 254 -22.20 3.64 16.32
N ILE A 255 -23.42 3.87 16.83
CA ILE A 255 -24.67 3.63 16.13
C ILE A 255 -25.11 4.94 15.48
N TYR A 256 -25.29 4.89 14.16
CA TYR A 256 -25.72 6.03 13.35
C TYR A 256 -27.16 5.90 12.92
N TYR A 257 -27.85 7.05 12.89
CA TYR A 257 -29.18 7.21 12.34
C TYR A 257 -29.07 8.00 11.05
N ASN A 258 -29.59 7.43 9.97
CA ASN A 258 -29.67 8.07 8.67
C ASN A 258 -31.12 8.57 8.46
N LEU A 259 -31.30 9.88 8.54
CA LEU A 259 -32.55 10.58 8.24
C LEU A 259 -32.44 11.24 6.87
N ASN A 260 -33.57 11.63 6.28
CA ASN A 260 -33.62 12.22 4.94
C ASN A 260 -32.74 13.49 4.78
N ASP A 261 -32.52 14.23 5.87
CA ASP A 261 -31.77 15.49 5.87
C ASP A 261 -30.40 15.41 6.57
N ARG A 262 -30.11 14.33 7.31
CA ARG A 262 -28.89 14.25 8.14
C ARG A 262 -28.50 12.82 8.53
N VAL A 263 -27.20 12.64 8.75
CA VAL A 263 -26.62 11.47 9.41
C VAL A 263 -26.02 11.90 10.74
N TYR A 264 -26.36 11.23 11.83
CA TYR A 264 -25.79 11.53 13.15
C TYR A 264 -25.64 10.27 14.01
N SER A 265 -24.65 10.29 14.91
CA SER A 265 -24.48 9.25 15.93
C SER A 265 -25.25 9.63 17.18
N ARG A 266 -26.00 8.68 17.76
CA ARG A 266 -26.82 8.90 18.98
C ARG A 266 -26.41 8.02 20.16
N ASP A 267 -25.92 6.82 19.88
CA ASP A 267 -25.53 5.84 20.90
C ASP A 267 -24.24 5.15 20.45
N SER A 268 -23.59 4.48 21.40
CA SER A 268 -22.48 3.59 21.12
C SER A 268 -22.56 2.36 22.01
N VAL A 269 -21.85 1.32 21.61
CA VAL A 269 -21.78 0.07 22.34
C VAL A 269 -20.33 -0.29 22.58
N ALA A 270 -19.98 -0.52 23.84
CA ALA A 270 -18.67 -1.01 24.22
C ALA A 270 -18.55 -2.50 23.89
N PHE A 271 -17.43 -2.84 23.29
CA PHE A 271 -16.96 -4.20 23.10
C PHE A 271 -15.65 -4.37 23.86
N LYS A 272 -15.61 -5.40 24.71
CA LYS A 272 -14.41 -5.73 25.48
C LYS A 272 -13.78 -7.03 25.01
N TRP A 273 -12.46 -7.12 25.04
CA TRP A 273 -11.79 -8.36 24.70
C TRP A 273 -12.06 -9.45 25.76
N SER A 274 -12.31 -10.68 25.32
CA SER A 274 -12.38 -11.87 26.19
C SER A 274 -11.19 -12.77 25.86
N GLU A 275 -10.22 -12.86 26.76
CA GLU A 275 -9.10 -13.79 26.61
C GLU A 275 -9.55 -15.25 26.52
N LYS A 276 -10.60 -15.60 27.28
CA LYS A 276 -11.15 -16.97 27.30
C LYS A 276 -11.74 -17.37 25.96
N ASP A 277 -12.50 -16.46 25.34
CA ASP A 277 -13.26 -16.75 24.12
C ASP A 277 -12.52 -16.30 22.86
N THR A 278 -11.42 -15.55 22.99
CA THR A 278 -10.63 -14.95 21.90
C THR A 278 -11.46 -14.07 20.97
N LEU A 279 -12.41 -13.34 21.55
CA LEU A 279 -13.40 -12.52 20.84
C LEU A 279 -13.68 -11.23 21.62
N TYR A 280 -14.10 -10.20 20.89
CA TYR A 280 -14.71 -9.02 21.47
C TYR A 280 -16.19 -9.27 21.79
N ILE A 281 -16.59 -9.01 23.02
CA ILE A 281 -17.95 -9.23 23.53
C ILE A 281 -18.64 -7.90 23.79
N ASN A 282 -19.83 -7.74 23.22
CA ASN A 282 -20.68 -6.59 23.48
C ASN A 282 -21.13 -6.56 24.95
N THR A 283 -20.92 -5.42 25.60
CA THR A 283 -21.26 -5.16 27.02
C THR A 283 -22.77 -5.10 27.32
N LYS A 284 -23.60 -4.70 26.35
CA LYS A 284 -25.07 -4.65 26.45
C LYS A 284 -25.72 -5.99 26.06
N ASN A 285 -25.16 -6.73 25.10
CA ASN A 285 -25.67 -8.02 24.64
C ASN A 285 -24.54 -9.03 24.40
N GLN A 286 -24.27 -9.89 25.37
CA GLN A 286 -23.14 -10.83 25.33
C GLN A 286 -23.19 -11.86 24.18
N LYS A 287 -24.35 -12.07 23.54
CA LYS A 287 -24.45 -12.94 22.35
C LYS A 287 -23.86 -12.29 21.09
N GLN A 288 -23.73 -10.97 21.07
CA GLN A 288 -23.12 -10.26 19.96
C GLN A 288 -21.61 -10.19 20.17
N THR A 289 -20.88 -10.91 19.33
CA THR A 289 -19.42 -10.96 19.36
C THR A 289 -18.81 -10.45 18.05
N ARG A 290 -17.52 -10.10 18.10
CA ARG A 290 -16.69 -9.75 16.94
C ARG A 290 -15.34 -10.46 17.07
N ARG A 291 -14.80 -10.88 15.93
CA ARG A 291 -13.39 -11.27 15.83
C ARG A 291 -12.52 -10.02 15.81
N TYR A 292 -11.22 -10.23 16.01
CA TYR A 292 -10.21 -9.22 15.72
C TYR A 292 -10.28 -8.77 14.25
#